data_AF-A0A943JTJ9-F1
#
_entry.id   AF-A0A943JTJ9-F1
#
_cell.length_a   1.000
_cell.length_b   1.000
_cell.length_c   1.000
_cell.angle_alpha   90.00
_cell.angle_beta   90.00
_cell.angle_gamma   90.00
#
_symmetry.space_group_name_H-M   'P 1'
#
loop_
_entity.id
_entity.type
_entity.pdbx_description
1 polymer ?
#
loop_
_entity_poly.entity_id
_entity_poly.type
_entity_poly.pdbx_seq_one_letter_code
_entity_poly.pdbx_strand_id
1 'polypeptide(L)'
;MKKVKKQKNDKKLTSNQYINVADIKNNILYTKDNYVIAFIKVGTVSTSTMSKTDINILTKTLSSEFASVKNNLRMLKISKPVDISKLTTSYREMYRNSNDLKQKELLREATMFLHKYSTNGNELENEYYFIVREKLTNNSVLELEKIATSISRKFQAGKIQANVCNTEEIARLCNLFTNTSYGNIEAMELEDSISIINDVIIGGAY
;
A
#
# COMPACT_ATOMS: atom_id res chain seq x y z
N MET A 1 8.27 -58.98 -18.83
CA MET A 1 8.31 -57.52 -19.11
C MET A 1 6.92 -57.02 -19.47
N LYS A 2 6.29 -56.18 -18.64
CA LYS A 2 5.24 -55.22 -19.05
C LYS A 2 5.02 -54.16 -17.95
N LYS A 3 5.45 -52.95 -18.32
CA LYS A 3 5.46 -51.62 -17.70
C LYS A 3 4.63 -51.38 -16.41
N VAL A 4 5.35 -51.13 -15.32
CA VAL A 4 4.84 -50.41 -14.14
C VAL A 4 4.68 -48.93 -14.50
N LYS A 5 3.45 -48.40 -14.42
CA LYS A 5 3.15 -46.97 -14.54
C LYS A 5 3.85 -46.23 -13.40
N LYS A 6 4.90 -45.45 -13.71
CA LYS A 6 5.45 -44.43 -12.80
C LYS A 6 4.35 -43.41 -12.51
N GLN A 7 3.74 -43.50 -11.33
CA GLN A 7 2.96 -42.41 -10.77
C GLN A 7 3.92 -41.23 -10.56
N LYS A 8 3.78 -40.18 -11.37
CA LYS A 8 4.38 -38.88 -11.10
C LYS A 8 3.70 -38.32 -9.85
N ASN A 9 4.35 -38.46 -8.70
CA ASN A 9 4.02 -37.67 -7.52
C ASN A 9 4.45 -36.22 -7.80
N ASP A 10 3.61 -35.48 -8.51
CA ASP A 10 3.66 -34.02 -8.50
C ASP A 10 3.32 -33.59 -7.06
N LYS A 11 4.34 -33.48 -6.21
CA LYS A 11 4.25 -32.77 -4.94
C LYS A 11 3.76 -31.37 -5.29
N LYS A 12 2.47 -31.11 -5.06
CA LYS A 12 1.91 -29.75 -5.12
C LYS A 12 2.72 -28.89 -4.16
N LEU A 13 3.68 -28.15 -4.68
CA LEU A 13 4.36 -27.11 -3.92
C LEU A 13 3.26 -26.12 -3.51
N THR A 14 3.01 -26.01 -2.21
CA THR A 14 2.10 -24.99 -1.68
C THR A 14 2.69 -23.61 -2.01
N SER A 15 1.88 -22.61 -2.33
CA SER A 15 2.33 -21.25 -2.66
C SER A 15 3.33 -20.66 -1.64
N ASN A 16 3.25 -21.08 -0.36
CA ASN A 16 4.24 -20.76 0.68
C ASN A 16 5.67 -21.24 0.41
N GLN A 17 5.88 -22.23 -0.45
CA GLN A 17 7.22 -22.69 -0.87
C GLN A 17 7.81 -21.83 -1.98
N TYR A 18 6.97 -21.14 -2.76
CA TYR A 18 7.39 -20.19 -3.79
C TYR A 18 7.74 -18.81 -3.22
N ILE A 19 7.17 -18.43 -2.07
CA ILE A 19 7.46 -17.15 -1.42
C ILE A 19 8.51 -17.36 -0.33
N ASN A 20 9.40 -16.38 -0.20
CA ASN A 20 10.39 -16.31 0.86
C ASN A 20 9.78 -15.82 2.19
N VAL A 21 8.72 -16.48 2.65
CA VAL A 21 8.07 -16.22 3.94
C VAL A 21 8.23 -17.45 4.82
N ALA A 22 8.83 -17.26 6.00
CA ALA A 22 8.95 -18.27 7.03
C ALA A 22 7.79 -18.19 8.03
N ASP A 23 7.51 -16.99 8.57
CA ASP A 23 6.47 -16.79 9.59
C ASP A 23 6.05 -15.31 9.68
N ILE A 24 4.91 -15.02 10.30
CA ILE A 24 4.49 -13.66 10.65
C ILE A 24 4.16 -13.64 12.15
N LYS A 25 4.94 -12.89 12.94
CA LYS A 25 4.71 -12.71 14.38
C LYS A 25 4.93 -11.27 14.79
N ASN A 26 4.14 -10.81 15.75
CA ASN A 26 4.23 -9.46 16.32
C ASN A 26 4.31 -8.37 15.23
N ASN A 27 3.47 -8.49 14.18
CA ASN A 27 3.43 -7.52 13.08
C ASN A 27 4.74 -7.41 12.26
N ILE A 28 5.58 -8.43 12.33
CA ILE A 28 6.83 -8.54 11.58
C ILE A 28 6.82 -9.83 10.76
N LEU A 29 7.29 -9.72 9.52
CA LEU A 29 7.45 -10.84 8.59
C LEU A 29 8.86 -11.42 8.71
N TYR A 30 8.95 -12.71 8.97
CA TYR A 30 10.19 -13.48 8.99
C TYR A 30 10.36 -14.17 7.64
N THR A 31 11.52 -14.03 7.01
CA THR A 31 11.84 -14.70 5.75
C THR A 31 12.72 -15.93 5.98
N LYS A 32 12.72 -16.87 5.02
CA LYS A 32 13.56 -18.08 5.11
C LYS A 32 15.05 -17.75 4.97
N ASP A 33 15.37 -16.63 4.32
CA ASP A 33 16.74 -16.11 4.17
C ASP A 33 17.28 -15.44 5.45
N ASN A 34 16.62 -15.60 6.59
CA ASN A 34 17.05 -15.04 7.87
C ASN A 34 16.99 -13.50 7.90
N TYR A 35 15.92 -12.91 7.36
CA TYR A 35 15.62 -11.48 7.48
C TYR A 35 14.29 -11.25 8.19
N VAL A 36 14.19 -10.09 8.81
CA VAL A 36 12.96 -9.54 9.38
C VAL A 36 12.53 -8.33 8.58
N ILE A 37 11.23 -8.23 8.32
CA ILE A 37 10.64 -7.19 7.48
C ILE A 37 9.46 -6.56 8.21
N ALA A 38 9.46 -5.24 8.32
CA ALA A 38 8.33 -4.45 8.79
C ALA A 38 7.71 -3.68 7.63
N PHE A 39 6.39 -3.60 7.65
CA PHE A 39 5.59 -2.88 6.65
C PHE A 39 4.91 -1.69 7.31
N ILE A 40 4.93 -0.56 6.61
CA ILE A 40 4.31 0.69 7.04
C ILE A 40 3.35 1.12 5.95
N LYS A 41 2.06 1.15 6.24
CA LYS A 41 1.04 1.64 5.33
C LYS A 41 0.97 3.15 5.40
N VAL A 42 1.04 3.81 4.24
CA VAL A 42 0.99 5.27 4.14
C VAL A 42 -0.20 5.69 3.29
N GLY A 43 -0.97 6.64 3.80
CA GLY A 43 -2.10 7.24 3.12
C GLY A 43 -1.67 8.21 2.04
N THR A 44 -2.59 8.46 1.11
CA THR A 44 -2.40 9.45 0.05
C THR A 44 -2.90 10.82 0.49
N VAL A 45 -2.31 11.88 -0.06
CA VAL A 45 -2.77 13.25 0.11
C VAL A 45 -3.11 13.82 -1.26
N SER A 46 -4.30 14.41 -1.38
CA SER A 46 -4.75 15.06 -2.61
C SER A 46 -4.04 16.40 -2.80
N THR A 47 -2.91 16.38 -3.48
CA THR A 47 -2.12 17.59 -3.80
C THR A 47 -2.89 18.57 -4.69
N SER A 48 -3.88 18.11 -5.46
CA SER A 48 -4.73 18.96 -6.33
C SER A 48 -5.57 19.98 -5.57
N THR A 49 -5.88 19.70 -4.29
CA THR A 49 -6.68 20.60 -3.43
C THR A 49 -5.79 21.53 -2.59
N MET A 50 -4.48 21.31 -2.58
CA MET A 50 -3.54 22.08 -1.76
C MET A 50 -3.03 23.32 -2.49
N SER A 51 -2.76 24.39 -1.74
CA SER A 51 -2.06 25.54 -2.30
C SER A 51 -0.59 25.20 -2.59
N LYS A 52 0.04 25.92 -3.53
CA LYS A 52 1.48 25.76 -3.81
C LYS A 52 2.34 25.98 -2.56
N THR A 53 1.91 26.87 -1.67
CA THR A 53 2.58 27.15 -0.39
C THR A 53 2.51 25.96 0.55
N ASP A 54 1.34 25.33 0.68
CA ASP A 54 1.15 24.14 1.53
C ASP A 54 1.96 22.95 1.02
N ILE A 55 2.02 22.76 -0.29
CA ILE A 55 2.86 21.73 -0.92
C ILE A 55 4.33 21.98 -0.58
N ASN A 56 4.81 23.22 -0.68
CA ASN A 56 6.19 23.55 -0.35
C ASN A 56 6.51 23.32 1.14
N ILE A 57 5.59 23.66 2.04
CA ILE A 57 5.75 23.41 3.48
C ILE A 57 5.79 21.90 3.74
N LEU A 58 4.84 21.15 3.18
CA LEU A 58 4.77 19.69 3.30
C LEU A 58 6.06 19.02 2.82
N THR A 59 6.53 19.38 1.62
CA THR A 59 7.76 18.83 1.04
C THR A 59 8.97 19.15 1.92
N LYS A 60 9.08 20.38 2.44
CA LYS A 60 10.18 20.75 3.35
C LYS A 60 10.16 19.95 4.65
N THR A 61 9.00 19.83 5.29
CA THR A 61 8.83 19.05 6.53
C THR A 61 9.19 17.59 6.30
N LEU A 62 8.64 16.96 5.26
CA LEU A 62 8.97 15.57 4.94
C LEU A 62 10.46 15.41 4.62
N SER A 63 11.05 16.32 3.83
CA SER A 63 12.47 16.25 3.48
C SER A 63 13.37 16.33 4.71
N SER A 64 13.07 17.21 5.67
CA SER A 64 13.83 17.29 6.92
C SER A 64 13.68 16.04 7.80
N GLU A 65 12.48 15.48 7.89
CA GLU A 65 12.22 14.28 8.68
C GLU A 65 12.90 13.04 8.07
N PHE A 66 12.88 12.92 6.75
CA PHE A 66 13.48 11.80 6.02
C PHE A 66 14.99 11.90 5.84
N ALA A 67 15.58 13.11 5.90
CA ALA A 67 17.04 13.29 5.83
C ALA A 67 17.80 12.47 6.89
N SER A 68 17.17 12.16 8.03
CA SER A 68 17.77 11.37 9.10
C SER A 68 17.56 9.84 8.96
N VAL A 69 16.78 9.38 7.97
CA VAL A 69 16.54 7.94 7.74
C VAL A 69 17.69 7.36 6.92
N LYS A 70 18.56 6.58 7.56
CA LYS A 70 19.70 5.90 6.92
C LYS A 70 19.40 4.45 6.51
N ASN A 71 18.22 3.96 6.85
CA ASN A 71 17.83 2.57 6.68
C ASN A 71 17.48 2.25 5.22
N ASN A 72 17.59 0.98 4.83
CA ASN A 72 17.21 0.49 3.50
C ASN A 72 15.68 0.47 3.37
N LEU A 73 15.10 1.65 3.17
CA LEU A 73 13.69 1.91 3.01
C LEU A 73 13.29 1.68 1.55
N ARG A 74 12.36 0.76 1.31
CA ARG A 74 11.80 0.53 -0.03
C ARG A 74 10.33 0.93 -0.06
N MET A 75 9.91 1.56 -1.15
CA MET A 75 8.50 1.85 -1.40
C MET A 75 7.88 0.75 -2.26
N LEU A 76 6.63 0.43 -1.98
CA LEU A 76 5.81 -0.53 -2.70
C LEU A 76 4.44 0.11 -2.96
N LYS A 77 4.02 0.09 -4.23
CA LYS A 77 2.68 0.47 -4.67
C LYS A 77 1.91 -0.80 -5.02
N ILE A 78 0.68 -0.93 -4.52
CA ILE A 78 -0.22 -2.02 -4.89
C ILE A 78 -1.53 -1.43 -5.39
N SER A 79 -1.90 -1.77 -6.63
CA SER A 79 -3.16 -1.40 -7.24
C SER A 79 -4.19 -2.51 -6.98
N LYS A 80 -5.30 -2.19 -6.31
CA LYS A 80 -6.41 -3.12 -6.03
C LYS A 80 -7.72 -2.54 -6.59
N PRO A 81 -8.74 -3.35 -6.91
CA PRO A 81 -10.06 -2.81 -7.26
C PRO A 81 -10.61 -1.92 -6.13
N VAL A 82 -11.23 -0.80 -6.48
CA VAL A 82 -11.86 0.11 -5.51
C VAL A 82 -12.94 -0.64 -4.72
N ASP A 83 -12.86 -0.57 -3.38
CA ASP A 83 -13.89 -1.13 -2.50
C ASP A 83 -14.96 -0.06 -2.17
N ILE A 84 -16.09 -0.12 -2.86
CA ILE A 84 -17.23 0.78 -2.64
C ILE A 84 -18.21 0.30 -1.54
N SER A 85 -17.94 -0.83 -0.88
CA SER A 85 -18.89 -1.49 0.01
C SER A 85 -19.29 -0.60 1.19
N LYS A 86 -18.31 0.13 1.74
CA LYS A 86 -18.52 1.08 2.84
C LYS A 86 -19.42 2.24 2.43
N LEU A 87 -19.14 2.86 1.28
CA LEU A 87 -19.92 3.98 0.76
C LEU A 87 -21.35 3.56 0.43
N THR A 88 -21.50 2.39 -0.19
CA THR A 88 -22.81 1.78 -0.49
C THR A 88 -23.62 1.53 0.79
N THR A 89 -22.96 1.07 1.85
CA THR A 89 -23.63 0.84 3.15
C THR A 89 -24.09 2.14 3.77
N SER A 90 -23.25 3.17 3.77
CA SER A 90 -23.60 4.52 4.25
C SER A 90 -24.81 5.10 3.50
N TYR A 91 -24.84 5.00 2.16
CA TYR A 91 -25.98 5.47 1.37
C TYR A 91 -27.26 4.69 1.66
N ARG A 92 -27.16 3.38 1.91
CA ARG A 92 -28.30 2.56 2.35
C ARG A 92 -28.82 2.98 3.72
N GLU A 93 -27.93 3.33 4.65
CA GLU A 93 -28.31 3.84 5.97
C GLU A 93 -29.00 5.20 5.87
N MET A 94 -28.45 6.13 5.08
CA MET A 94 -29.08 7.43 4.80
C MET A 94 -30.45 7.26 4.13
N TYR A 95 -30.58 6.30 3.21
CA TYR A 95 -31.85 5.98 2.56
C TYR A 95 -32.91 5.49 3.54
N ARG A 96 -32.51 4.66 4.52
CA ARG A 96 -33.40 4.15 5.58
C ARG A 96 -33.85 5.25 6.55
N ASN A 97 -32.95 6.19 6.86
CA ASN A 97 -33.20 7.25 7.84
C ASN A 97 -33.89 8.49 7.24
N SER A 98 -33.92 8.64 5.92
CA SER A 98 -34.63 9.74 5.27
C SER A 98 -36.14 9.49 5.23
N ASN A 99 -36.93 10.54 5.43
CA ASN A 99 -38.39 10.52 5.29
C ASN A 99 -38.86 11.28 4.03
N ASP A 100 -37.95 11.93 3.31
CA ASP A 100 -38.26 12.67 2.09
C ASP A 100 -38.16 11.77 0.85
N LEU A 101 -39.23 11.75 0.06
CA LEU A 101 -39.32 11.00 -1.20
C LEU A 101 -38.23 11.40 -2.21
N LYS A 102 -37.92 12.69 -2.34
CA LYS A 102 -36.90 13.17 -3.29
C LYS A 102 -35.49 12.74 -2.88
N GLN A 103 -35.19 12.81 -1.58
CA GLN A 103 -33.90 12.34 -1.06
C GLN A 103 -33.72 10.83 -1.26
N LYS A 104 -34.78 10.04 -1.05
CA LYS A 104 -34.75 8.60 -1.32
C LYS A 104 -34.49 8.30 -2.79
N GLU A 105 -35.11 9.05 -3.69
CA GLU A 105 -34.91 8.89 -5.13
C GLU A 105 -33.45 9.18 -5.53
N LEU A 106 -32.89 10.30 -5.08
CA LEU A 106 -31.48 10.67 -5.31
C LEU A 106 -30.51 9.63 -4.73
N LEU A 107 -30.74 9.17 -3.51
CA LEU A 107 -29.89 8.15 -2.87
C LEU A 107 -29.95 6.81 -3.61
N ARG A 108 -31.12 6.44 -4.15
CA ARG A 108 -31.28 5.23 -4.97
C ARG A 108 -30.49 5.35 -6.27
N GLU A 109 -30.59 6.48 -6.96
CA GLU A 109 -29.85 6.75 -8.19
C GLU A 109 -28.33 6.74 -7.94
N ALA A 110 -27.87 7.42 -6.89
CA ALA A 110 -26.47 7.43 -6.48
C ALA A 110 -25.96 6.02 -6.14
N THR A 111 -26.77 5.20 -5.47
CA THR A 111 -26.43 3.80 -5.17
C THR A 111 -26.30 2.96 -6.45
N MET A 112 -27.20 3.15 -7.43
CA MET A 112 -27.11 2.47 -8.73
C MET A 112 -25.89 2.94 -9.52
N PHE A 113 -25.55 4.23 -9.47
CA PHE A 113 -24.34 4.76 -10.08
C PHE A 113 -23.09 4.12 -9.45
N LEU A 114 -22.99 4.07 -8.12
CA LEU A 114 -21.88 3.43 -7.42
C LEU A 114 -21.75 1.96 -7.79
N HIS A 115 -22.87 1.23 -7.86
CA HIS A 115 -22.85 -0.17 -8.28
C HIS A 115 -22.26 -0.32 -9.69
N LYS A 116 -22.71 0.50 -10.66
CA LYS A 116 -22.13 0.51 -12.02
C LYS A 116 -20.64 0.86 -11.98
N TYR A 117 -20.27 1.88 -11.20
CA TYR A 117 -18.89 2.34 -11.02
C TYR A 117 -17.97 1.23 -10.50
N SER A 118 -18.43 0.37 -9.58
CA SER A 118 -17.62 -0.76 -9.11
C SER A 118 -17.62 -1.96 -10.07
N THR A 119 -18.75 -2.26 -10.72
CA THR A 119 -18.82 -3.40 -11.66
C THR A 119 -18.03 -3.18 -12.93
N ASN A 120 -17.75 -1.92 -13.29
CA ASN A 120 -16.95 -1.59 -14.46
C ASN A 120 -15.47 -1.96 -14.29
N GLY A 121 -15.00 -2.22 -13.07
CA GLY A 121 -13.72 -2.88 -12.77
C GLY A 121 -12.46 -2.17 -13.26
N ASN A 122 -12.60 -0.96 -13.83
CA ASN A 122 -11.50 -0.20 -14.41
C ASN A 122 -10.85 0.74 -13.39
N GLU A 123 -11.52 0.95 -12.26
CA GLU A 123 -11.10 1.87 -11.22
C GLU A 123 -10.28 1.13 -10.17
N LEU A 124 -8.98 1.36 -10.20
CA LEU A 124 -8.01 0.83 -9.25
C LEU A 124 -7.73 1.86 -8.15
N GLU A 125 -7.76 1.41 -6.90
CA GLU A 125 -7.26 2.15 -5.75
C GLU A 125 -5.81 1.72 -5.48
N ASN A 126 -4.91 2.71 -5.36
CA ASN A 126 -3.51 2.47 -5.04
C ASN A 126 -3.30 2.53 -3.52
N GLU A 127 -2.75 1.46 -2.95
CA GLU A 127 -2.23 1.46 -1.59
C GLU A 127 -0.70 1.57 -1.63
N TYR A 128 -0.16 2.39 -0.72
CA TYR A 128 1.27 2.65 -0.63
C TYR A 128 1.83 2.08 0.67
N TYR A 129 2.92 1.34 0.54
CA TYR A 129 3.60 0.69 1.63
C TYR A 129 5.09 1.04 1.60
N PHE A 130 5.66 1.26 2.78
CA PHE A 130 7.10 1.34 2.98
C PHE A 130 7.58 0.09 3.71
N ILE A 131 8.70 -0.45 3.24
CA ILE A 131 9.26 -1.71 3.66
C ILE A 131 10.64 -1.43 4.25
N VAL A 132 10.85 -1.88 5.48
CA VAL A 132 12.16 -1.87 6.13
C VAL A 132 12.58 -3.32 6.34
N ARG A 133 13.77 -3.68 5.88
CA ARG A 133 14.32 -5.03 5.98
C ARG A 133 15.66 -5.03 6.68
N GLU A 134 15.81 -5.89 7.67
CA GLU A 134 17.05 -6.09 8.42
C GLU A 134 17.36 -7.58 8.57
N LYS A 135 18.64 -7.91 8.78
CA LYS A 135 19.08 -9.29 8.98
C LYS A 135 18.68 -9.75 10.39
N LEU A 136 18.16 -10.96 10.52
CA LEU A 136 17.70 -11.48 11.81
C LEU A 136 18.88 -11.61 12.79
N THR A 137 18.78 -10.90 13.91
CA THR A 137 19.68 -10.98 15.07
C THR A 137 18.84 -10.91 16.35
N ASN A 138 19.42 -11.18 17.53
CA ASN A 138 18.66 -11.27 18.78
C ASN A 138 17.86 -10.00 19.11
N ASN A 139 18.30 -8.82 18.67
CA ASN A 139 17.63 -7.55 18.93
C ASN A 139 17.00 -6.90 17.68
N SER A 140 17.09 -7.53 16.51
CA SER A 140 16.63 -6.91 15.25
C SER A 140 15.14 -6.63 15.23
N VAL A 141 14.33 -7.47 15.88
CA VAL A 141 12.87 -7.33 15.94
C VAL A 141 12.48 -6.02 16.65
N LEU A 142 13.08 -5.77 17.81
CA LEU A 142 12.77 -4.61 18.64
C LEU A 142 13.32 -3.31 18.03
N GLU A 143 14.50 -3.36 17.40
CA GLU A 143 15.03 -2.22 16.65
C GLU A 143 14.17 -1.90 15.42
N LEU A 144 13.76 -2.93 14.67
CA LEU A 144 12.92 -2.75 13.48
C LEU A 144 11.55 -2.14 13.83
N GLU A 145 10.95 -2.54 14.94
CA GLU A 145 9.70 -1.96 15.44
C GLU A 145 9.86 -0.48 15.82
N LYS A 146 10.96 -0.12 16.52
CA LYS A 146 11.28 1.28 16.83
C LYS A 146 11.47 2.10 15.56
N ILE A 147 12.19 1.56 14.57
CA ILE A 147 12.44 2.22 13.28
C ILE A 147 11.12 2.42 12.54
N ALA A 148 10.29 1.38 12.44
CA ALA A 148 9.00 1.47 11.76
C ALA A 148 8.08 2.50 12.42
N THR A 149 8.03 2.51 13.76
CA THR A 149 7.26 3.49 14.54
C THR A 149 7.79 4.91 14.36
N SER A 150 9.12 5.09 14.33
CA SER A 150 9.76 6.37 14.07
C SER A 150 9.41 6.90 12.68
N ILE A 151 9.51 6.07 11.65
CA ILE A 151 9.13 6.43 10.27
C ILE A 151 7.64 6.77 10.19
N SER A 152 6.78 6.00 10.86
CA SER A 152 5.34 6.29 10.93
C SER A 152 5.06 7.67 11.54
N ARG A 153 5.75 8.02 12.64
CA ARG A 153 5.62 9.34 13.28
C ARG A 153 6.11 10.48 12.40
N LYS A 154 7.17 10.27 11.62
CA LYS A 154 7.70 11.25 10.66
C LYS A 154 6.69 11.58 9.56
N PHE A 155 6.00 10.58 9.02
CA PHE A 155 4.89 10.81 8.09
C PHE A 155 3.73 11.56 8.74
N GLN A 156 3.38 11.20 9.98
CA GLN A 156 2.32 11.88 10.73
C GLN A 156 2.65 13.35 11.04
N ALA A 157 3.93 13.68 11.30
CA ALA A 157 4.39 15.06 11.45
C ALA A 157 4.18 15.88 10.16
N GLY A 158 4.33 15.24 9.01
CA GLY A 158 3.95 15.79 7.70
C GLY A 158 2.45 15.79 7.42
N LYS A 159 1.57 15.54 8.41
CA LYS A 159 0.11 15.41 8.24
C LYS A 159 -0.31 14.29 7.26
N ILE A 160 0.57 13.31 7.02
CA ILE A 160 0.25 12.12 6.23
C ILE A 160 -0.10 10.98 7.19
N GLN A 161 -1.25 10.34 6.98
CA GLN A 161 -1.63 9.18 7.77
C GLN A 161 -0.66 8.03 7.48
N ALA A 162 0.01 7.51 8.52
CA ALA A 162 0.90 6.37 8.38
C ALA A 162 0.77 5.48 9.62
N ASN A 163 0.67 4.17 9.40
CA ASN A 163 0.52 3.16 10.44
C ASN A 163 1.43 1.95 10.14
N VAL A 164 1.97 1.32 11.17
CA VAL A 164 2.66 0.03 11.05
C VAL A 164 1.62 -1.06 10.78
N CYS A 165 1.87 -1.92 9.78
CA CYS A 165 0.90 -2.92 9.36
C CYS A 165 0.73 -4.02 10.41
N ASN A 166 -0.50 -4.50 10.57
CA ASN A 166 -0.79 -5.63 11.45
C ASN A 166 -0.48 -6.98 10.77
N THR A 167 -0.42 -8.04 11.58
CA THR A 167 -0.19 -9.43 11.13
C THR A 167 -1.17 -9.84 10.02
N GLU A 168 -2.45 -9.48 10.13
CA GLU A 168 -3.46 -9.76 9.10
C GLU A 168 -3.22 -9.00 7.78
N GLU A 169 -2.80 -7.74 7.87
CA GLU A 169 -2.49 -6.92 6.70
C GLU A 169 -1.25 -7.44 5.97
N ILE A 170 -0.23 -7.88 6.71
CA ILE A 170 0.97 -8.52 6.16
C ILE A 170 0.62 -9.85 5.48
N ALA A 171 -0.25 -10.66 6.08
CA ALA A 171 -0.73 -11.89 5.47
C ALA A 171 -1.50 -11.60 4.17
N ARG A 172 -2.35 -10.57 4.16
CA ARG A 172 -3.06 -10.12 2.95
C ARG A 172 -2.10 -9.63 1.87
N LEU A 173 -1.06 -8.87 2.23
CA LEU A 173 -0.01 -8.44 1.30
C LEU A 173 0.68 -9.65 0.67
N CYS A 174 1.07 -10.63 1.47
CA CYS A 174 1.67 -11.87 0.96
C CYS A 174 0.71 -12.60 -0.01
N ASN A 175 -0.58 -12.66 0.32
CA ASN A 175 -1.58 -13.26 -0.55
C ASN A 175 -1.75 -12.50 -1.88
N LEU A 176 -1.70 -11.18 -1.86
CA LEU A 176 -1.75 -10.34 -3.07
C LEU A 176 -0.55 -10.63 -3.99
N PHE A 177 0.66 -10.75 -3.43
CA PHE A 177 1.85 -11.12 -4.21
C PHE A 177 1.78 -12.53 -4.80
N THR A 178 1.09 -13.46 -4.15
CA THR A 178 0.99 -14.84 -4.62
C THR A 178 -0.07 -15.06 -5.69
N ASN A 179 -1.14 -14.29 -5.65
CA ASN A 179 -2.24 -14.44 -6.56
C ASN A 179 -1.96 -13.60 -7.81
N THR A 180 -1.45 -14.26 -8.85
CA THR A 180 -1.09 -13.67 -10.14
C THR A 180 -2.25 -12.92 -10.81
N SER A 181 -3.49 -13.16 -10.39
CA SER A 181 -4.70 -12.44 -10.84
C SER A 181 -4.80 -10.99 -10.34
N TYR A 182 -4.04 -10.61 -9.29
CA TYR A 182 -3.95 -9.24 -8.79
C TYR A 182 -2.66 -8.52 -9.21
N GLY A 183 -1.77 -9.24 -9.91
CA GLY A 183 -0.59 -8.67 -10.54
C GLY A 183 -0.95 -7.98 -11.84
N ASN A 184 -1.74 -6.90 -11.78
CA ASN A 184 -1.66 -5.90 -12.83
C ASN A 184 -0.28 -5.27 -12.68
N ILE A 185 0.69 -5.85 -13.39
CA ILE A 185 1.95 -5.20 -13.69
C ILE A 185 1.54 -3.99 -14.52
N GLU A 186 1.30 -2.86 -13.87
CA GLU A 186 1.40 -1.58 -14.54
C GLU A 186 2.78 -1.63 -15.22
N ALA A 187 2.80 -1.53 -16.54
CA ALA A 187 4.02 -1.22 -17.26
C ALA A 187 4.46 0.13 -16.68
N MET A 188 5.39 0.07 -15.72
CA MET A 188 5.99 1.26 -15.14
C MET A 188 6.86 1.83 -16.24
N GLU A 189 6.27 2.69 -17.08
CA GLU A 189 7.04 3.57 -17.94
C GLU A 189 7.92 4.39 -17.00
N LEU A 190 9.22 4.05 -16.99
CA LEU A 190 10.22 4.61 -16.08
C LEU A 190 10.34 6.15 -16.19
N GLU A 191 9.71 6.75 -17.20
CA GLU A 191 9.73 8.19 -17.47
C GLU A 191 8.88 9.01 -16.47
N ASP A 192 7.82 8.45 -15.88
CA ASP A 192 6.86 9.24 -15.07
C ASP A 192 7.26 9.41 -13.58
N SER A 193 8.37 8.80 -13.13
CA SER A 193 8.69 8.74 -11.69
C SER A 193 9.97 9.45 -11.26
N ILE A 194 10.67 10.14 -12.18
CA ILE A 194 11.83 10.96 -11.82
C ILE A 194 11.54 12.41 -12.18
N SER A 195 11.02 13.18 -11.21
CA SER A 195 11.11 14.63 -11.27
C SER A 195 12.59 15.01 -11.10
N ILE A 196 13.29 15.23 -12.21
CA ILE A 196 14.61 15.87 -12.17
C ILE A 196 14.37 17.29 -11.67
N ILE A 197 14.92 17.61 -10.49
CA ILE A 197 14.98 18.99 -10.03
C ILE A 197 15.97 19.69 -10.96
N ASN A 198 15.46 20.36 -11.99
CA ASN A 198 16.26 21.30 -12.75
C ASN A 198 16.56 22.48 -11.83
N ASP A 199 17.82 22.61 -11.42
CA ASP A 199 18.32 23.85 -10.85
C ASP A 199 18.03 24.97 -11.84
N VAL A 200 17.06 25.81 -11.50
CA VAL A 200 16.90 27.11 -12.15
C VAL A 200 18.13 27.91 -11.76
N ILE A 201 19.13 27.88 -12.64
CA ILE A 201 20.22 28.85 -12.62
C ILE A 201 19.54 30.21 -12.79
N ILE A 202 19.37 30.93 -11.69
CA ILE A 202 19.03 32.34 -11.70
C ILE A 202 20.24 33.02 -12.35
N GLY A 203 20.15 33.24 -13.66
CA GLY A 203 21.12 34.02 -14.40
C GLY A 203 21.25 35.38 -13.74
N GLY A 204 22.40 35.62 -13.13
CA GLY A 204 22.82 36.95 -12.74
C GLY A 204 22.96 37.79 -13.99
N ALA A 205 22.08 38.77 -14.14
CA ALA A 205 22.34 39.91 -15.01
C ALA A 205 23.31 40.83 -14.27
N TYR A 206 24.56 40.85 -14.73
CA TYR A 206 25.37 42.08 -14.75
C TYR A 206 25.12 42.77 -16.09
#